data_AF-A0A356BXG4-F1
#
_entry.id   AF-A0A356BXG4-F1
#
_cell.length_a   1.000
_cell.length_b   1.000
_cell.length_c   1.000
_cell.angle_alpha   90.00
_cell.angle_beta   90.00
_cell.angle_gamma   90.00
#
_symmetry.space_group_name_H-M   'P 1'
#
loop_
_entity.id
_entity.type
_entity.pdbx_description
1 polymer ?
#
loop_
_entity_poly.entity_id
_entity_poly.type
_entity_poly.pdbx_seq_one_letter_code
_entity_poly.pdbx_strand_id
1 'polypeptide(L)'
;LLIVAALIYFGVGQRLLDRMRLTDTQALIAIALMIGGSFITVPLRTGRTSVGLNLGGGLVPLALVVYLLIKADTAKERIRSIVAAIITGGIVYGVSQITDFDPSSPALFIDPLWLFSIVAGIVGYVSGRSRRASFIAGVLGLFAVDLVHLIQAVASNMATRV
;
A
#
# COMPACT_ATOMS: atom_id res chain seq x y z
N LEU A 1 -4.35 -24.53 -16.20
CA LEU A 1 -5.07 -23.30 -15.77
C LEU A 1 -4.23 -22.43 -14.84
N LEU A 2 -3.67 -22.96 -13.75
CA LEU A 2 -2.89 -22.17 -12.78
C LEU A 2 -1.69 -21.41 -13.39
N ILE A 3 -0.89 -22.07 -14.23
CA ILE A 3 0.27 -21.42 -14.89
C ILE A 3 -0.18 -20.25 -15.76
N VAL A 4 -1.25 -20.43 -16.53
CA VAL A 4 -1.81 -19.38 -17.41
C VAL A 4 -2.33 -18.20 -16.58
N ALA A 5 -3.06 -18.48 -15.49
CA ALA A 5 -3.55 -17.44 -14.58
C ALA A 5 -2.39 -16.66 -13.94
N ALA A 6 -1.34 -17.35 -13.49
CA ALA A 6 -0.15 -16.73 -12.94
C ALA A 6 0.55 -15.83 -13.98
N LEU A 7 0.74 -16.31 -15.21
CA LEU A 7 1.34 -15.51 -16.29
C LEU A 7 0.50 -14.26 -16.63
N ILE A 8 -0.84 -14.36 -16.61
CA ILE A 8 -1.70 -13.20 -16.81
C ILE A 8 -1.54 -12.21 -15.66
N TYR A 9 -1.58 -12.67 -14.41
CA TYR A 9 -1.46 -11.81 -13.24
C TYR A 9 -0.12 -11.08 -13.21
N PHE A 10 1.00 -11.81 -13.42
CA PHE A 10 2.33 -11.21 -13.49
C PHE A 10 2.49 -10.30 -14.71
N GLY A 11 1.95 -10.69 -15.87
CA GLY A 11 1.98 -9.87 -17.07
C GLY A 11 1.19 -8.57 -16.94
N VAL A 12 0.10 -8.57 -16.18
CA VAL A 12 -0.64 -7.34 -15.82
C VAL A 12 0.15 -6.52 -14.80
N GLY A 13 0.65 -7.15 -13.73
CA GLY A 13 1.44 -6.49 -12.70
C GLY A 13 2.67 -5.78 -13.26
N GLN A 14 3.45 -6.45 -14.11
CA GLN A 14 4.62 -5.87 -14.78
C GLN A 14 4.20 -4.66 -15.61
N ARG A 15 3.16 -4.78 -16.44
CA ARG A 15 2.67 -3.69 -17.28
C ARG A 15 2.18 -2.49 -16.48
N LEU A 16 1.65 -2.71 -15.28
CA LEU A 16 1.25 -1.63 -14.37
C LEU A 16 2.48 -0.89 -13.81
N LEU A 17 3.51 -1.62 -13.39
CA LEU A 17 4.75 -1.06 -12.84
C LEU A 17 5.63 -0.38 -13.90
N ASP A 18 5.81 -1.00 -15.07
CA ASP A 18 6.59 -0.45 -16.19
C ASP A 18 6.10 0.95 -16.60
N ARG A 19 4.77 1.14 -16.55
CA ARG A 19 4.14 2.44 -16.83
C ARG A 19 4.36 3.52 -15.74
N MET A 20 5.25 3.28 -14.77
CA MET A 20 5.59 4.19 -13.67
C MET A 20 7.05 4.68 -13.69
N ARG A 21 7.73 4.75 -14.84
CA ARG A 21 9.18 5.12 -14.97
C ARG A 21 10.15 4.04 -14.45
N LEU A 22 9.64 2.84 -14.30
CA LEU A 22 10.46 1.66 -14.14
C LEU A 22 10.77 1.15 -15.55
N THR A 23 11.95 0.58 -15.73
CA THR A 23 12.20 -0.28 -16.89
C THR A 23 11.53 -1.63 -16.67
N ASP A 24 11.31 -2.40 -17.73
CA ASP A 24 10.79 -3.77 -17.65
C ASP A 24 11.53 -4.63 -16.61
N THR A 25 12.85 -4.56 -16.60
CA THR A 25 13.70 -5.29 -15.64
C THR A 25 13.46 -4.82 -14.21
N GLN A 26 13.37 -3.51 -13.98
CA GLN A 26 13.11 -2.97 -12.65
C GLN A 26 11.72 -3.36 -12.13
N ALA A 27 10.71 -3.34 -13.01
CA ALA A 27 9.36 -3.77 -12.69
C ALA A 27 9.32 -5.26 -12.30
N LEU A 28 9.98 -6.13 -13.07
CA LEU A 28 10.08 -7.56 -12.76
C LEU A 28 10.81 -7.83 -11.45
N ILE A 29 11.95 -7.16 -11.21
CA ILE A 29 12.69 -7.27 -9.95
C ILE A 29 11.80 -6.84 -8.78
N ALA A 30 11.08 -5.72 -8.91
CA ALA A 30 10.20 -5.23 -7.85
C ALA A 30 9.09 -6.25 -7.54
N ILE A 31 8.45 -6.85 -8.55
CA ILE A 31 7.43 -7.90 -8.35
C ILE A 31 8.05 -9.12 -7.66
N ALA A 32 9.21 -9.58 -8.12
CA ALA A 32 9.91 -10.71 -7.51
C ALA A 32 10.27 -10.44 -6.05
N LEU A 33 10.71 -9.21 -5.72
CA LEU A 33 11.00 -8.79 -4.35
C LEU A 33 9.74 -8.64 -3.50
N MET A 34 8.64 -8.14 -4.05
CA MET A 34 7.35 -8.07 -3.35
C MET A 34 6.86 -9.47 -2.98
N ILE A 35 6.96 -10.43 -3.90
CA ILE A 35 6.51 -11.80 -3.66
C ILE A 35 7.46 -12.53 -2.72
N GLY A 36 8.75 -12.61 -3.08
CA GLY A 36 9.76 -13.33 -2.28
C GLY A 36 9.94 -12.72 -0.90
N GLY A 37 9.96 -11.39 -0.81
CA GLY A 37 10.04 -10.66 0.45
C GLY A 37 8.78 -10.74 1.30
N SER A 38 7.63 -11.13 0.75
CA SER A 38 6.38 -11.23 1.53
C SER A 38 6.43 -12.32 2.59
N PHE A 39 7.31 -13.31 2.40
CA PHE A 39 7.57 -14.38 3.38
C PHE A 39 8.55 -13.95 4.49
N ILE A 40 9.11 -12.74 4.41
CA ILE A 40 10.10 -12.24 5.33
C ILE A 40 9.53 -11.05 6.11
N THR A 41 9.31 -11.25 7.41
CA THR A 41 8.89 -10.19 8.33
C THR A 41 9.97 -9.98 9.38
N VAL A 42 10.51 -8.77 9.42
CA VAL A 42 11.54 -8.38 10.41
C VAL A 42 10.84 -7.84 11.66
N PRO A 43 11.05 -8.44 12.84
CA PRO A 43 10.49 -7.91 14.08
C PRO A 43 11.23 -6.61 14.45
N LEU A 44 10.49 -5.50 14.54
CA LEU A 44 11.04 -4.21 14.96
C LEU A 44 10.93 -4.00 16.46
N ARG A 45 9.83 -4.50 17.05
CA ARG A 45 9.61 -4.45 18.51
C ARG A 45 8.90 -5.72 18.95
N THR A 46 9.43 -6.35 19.99
CA THR A 46 8.81 -7.49 20.65
C THR A 46 8.29 -7.07 22.03
N GLY A 47 7.18 -7.65 22.47
CA GLY A 47 6.54 -7.30 23.73
C GLY A 47 5.02 -7.35 23.64
N ARG A 48 4.35 -6.57 24.50
CA ARG A 48 2.89 -6.53 24.60
C ARG A 48 2.24 -6.01 23.31
N THR A 49 2.81 -4.97 22.71
CA THR A 49 2.51 -4.54 21.35
C THR A 49 3.69 -4.94 20.46
N SER A 50 3.52 -5.99 19.65
CA SER A 50 4.58 -6.46 18.75
C SER A 50 4.47 -5.75 17.41
N VAL A 51 5.60 -5.26 16.89
CA VAL A 51 5.66 -4.54 15.61
C VAL A 51 6.55 -5.31 14.64
N GLY A 52 6.02 -5.64 13.47
CA GLY A 52 6.75 -6.29 12.39
C GLY A 52 6.77 -5.46 11.11
N LEU A 53 7.85 -5.53 10.36
CA LEU A 53 7.93 -4.98 9.01
C LEU A 53 8.06 -6.09 7.99
N ASN A 54 7.03 -6.28 7.18
CA ASN A 54 7.09 -7.20 6.06
C ASN A 54 7.91 -6.60 4.91
N LEU A 55 8.93 -7.33 4.45
CA LEU A 55 9.85 -6.79 3.45
C LEU A 55 9.16 -6.64 2.08
N GLY A 56 8.39 -7.63 1.66
CA GLY A 56 7.74 -7.62 0.35
C GLY A 56 6.49 -6.74 0.28
N GLY A 57 5.66 -6.77 1.33
CA GLY A 57 4.41 -6.03 1.42
C GLY A 57 4.55 -4.61 1.96
N GLY A 58 5.59 -4.34 2.74
CA GLY A 58 5.84 -3.02 3.32
C GLY A 58 7.05 -2.32 2.71
N LEU A 59 8.24 -2.88 2.89
CA LEU A 59 9.49 -2.19 2.55
C LEU A 59 9.65 -1.96 1.04
N VAL A 60 9.38 -2.95 0.19
CA VAL A 60 9.55 -2.83 -1.26
C VAL A 60 8.59 -1.79 -1.87
N PRO A 61 7.28 -1.77 -1.57
CA PRO A 61 6.38 -0.72 -2.03
C PRO A 61 6.80 0.68 -1.54
N LEU A 62 7.25 0.81 -0.29
CA LEU A 62 7.73 2.08 0.25
C LEU A 62 8.98 2.57 -0.50
N ALA A 63 9.92 1.68 -0.80
CA ALA A 63 11.10 1.99 -1.60
C ALA A 63 10.73 2.44 -3.03
N LEU A 64 9.74 1.78 -3.65
CA LEU A 64 9.20 2.22 -4.94
C LEU A 64 8.59 3.62 -4.85
N VAL A 65 7.82 3.94 -3.81
CA VAL A 65 7.28 5.29 -3.60
C VAL A 65 8.40 6.33 -3.55
N VAL A 66 9.43 6.08 -2.75
CA VAL A 66 10.59 6.99 -2.65
C VAL A 66 11.23 7.19 -4.02
N TYR A 67 11.47 6.11 -4.77
CA TYR A 67 12.00 6.18 -6.14
C TYR A 67 11.12 7.02 -7.07
N LEU A 68 9.80 6.81 -7.05
CA LEU A 68 8.85 7.53 -7.89
C LEU A 68 8.78 9.02 -7.55
N LEU A 69 8.85 9.36 -6.26
CA LEU A 69 8.88 10.74 -5.80
C LEU A 69 10.16 11.44 -6.26
N ILE A 70 11.33 10.82 -6.07
CA ILE A 70 12.62 11.36 -6.52
C ILE A 70 12.62 11.56 -8.04
N LYS A 71 12.09 10.58 -8.79
CA LYS A 71 12.10 10.62 -10.25
C LYS A 71 10.96 11.45 -10.85
N ALA A 72 10.07 12.06 -10.07
CA ALA A 72 9.00 12.89 -10.61
C ALA A 72 9.55 14.16 -11.29
N ASP A 73 9.00 14.53 -12.46
CA ASP A 73 9.48 15.65 -13.29
C ASP A 73 9.26 17.01 -12.63
N THR A 74 8.19 17.14 -11.85
CA THR A 74 7.75 18.44 -11.33
C THR A 74 7.38 18.35 -9.86
N ALA A 75 7.66 19.43 -9.12
CA ALA A 75 7.21 19.59 -7.74
C ALA A 75 5.68 19.49 -7.62
N LYS A 76 4.94 19.99 -8.62
CA LYS A 76 3.47 19.88 -8.67
C LYS A 76 2.99 18.43 -8.73
N GLU A 77 3.66 17.54 -9.45
CA GLU A 77 3.32 16.11 -9.45
C GLU A 77 3.54 15.45 -8.08
N ARG A 78 4.66 15.79 -7.42
CA ARG A 78 4.98 15.29 -6.07
C ARG A 78 3.92 15.71 -5.06
N ILE A 79 3.61 17.01 -5.00
CA ILE A 79 2.64 17.57 -4.05
C ILE A 79 1.26 16.92 -4.25
N ARG A 80 0.78 16.81 -5.50
CA ARG A 80 -0.52 16.15 -5.77
C ARG A 80 -0.55 14.70 -5.32
N SER A 81 0.56 13.97 -5.47
CA SER A 81 0.65 12.57 -5.03
C SER A 81 0.65 12.45 -3.50
N ILE A 82 1.30 13.37 -2.79
CA ILE A 82 1.30 13.43 -1.33
C ILE A 82 -0.09 13.82 -0.80
N VAL A 83 -0.73 14.83 -1.40
CA VAL A 83 -2.11 15.22 -1.05
C VAL A 83 -3.06 14.05 -1.29
N ALA A 84 -2.93 13.34 -2.41
CA ALA A 84 -3.70 12.14 -2.69
C ALA A 84 -3.51 11.06 -1.61
N ALA A 85 -2.28 10.82 -1.17
CA ALA A 85 -1.99 9.88 -0.10
C ALA A 85 -2.65 10.26 1.23
N ILE A 86 -2.61 11.55 1.60
CA ILE A 86 -3.26 12.05 2.81
C ILE A 86 -4.78 11.85 2.72
N ILE A 87 -5.38 12.17 1.58
CA ILE A 87 -6.83 11.98 1.36
C ILE A 87 -7.18 10.49 1.41
N THR A 88 -6.41 9.62 0.74
CA THR A 88 -6.62 8.17 0.78
C THR A 88 -6.51 7.64 2.22
N GLY A 89 -5.47 8.01 2.96
CA GLY A 89 -5.30 7.61 4.35
C GLY A 89 -6.44 8.12 5.24
N GLY A 90 -6.87 9.37 5.06
CA GLY A 90 -7.99 9.94 5.79
C GLY A 90 -9.32 9.23 5.53
N ILE A 91 -9.60 8.86 4.28
CA ILE A 91 -10.80 8.08 3.92
C ILE A 91 -10.71 6.68 4.54
N VAL A 92 -9.59 5.98 4.35
CA VAL A 92 -9.41 4.61 4.86
C VAL A 92 -9.49 4.57 6.38
N TYR A 93 -8.84 5.52 7.06
CA TYR A 93 -8.96 5.68 8.51
C TYR A 93 -10.39 5.97 8.95
N GLY A 94 -11.08 6.89 8.27
CA GLY A 94 -12.49 7.20 8.57
C GLY A 94 -13.39 5.98 8.46
N VAL A 95 -13.17 5.14 7.44
CA VAL A 95 -13.88 3.86 7.30
C VAL A 95 -13.51 2.92 8.43
N SER A 96 -12.23 2.79 8.80
CA SER A 96 -11.79 1.91 9.91
C SER A 96 -12.36 2.30 11.28
N GLN A 97 -12.89 3.51 11.46
CA GLN A 97 -13.56 3.89 12.71
C GLN A 97 -15.00 3.36 12.82
N ILE A 98 -15.62 3.00 11.70
CA ILE A 98 -17.02 2.56 11.65
C ILE A 98 -17.17 1.10 11.20
N THR A 99 -16.06 0.43 10.89
CA THR A 99 -16.02 -0.99 10.54
C THR A 99 -14.83 -1.66 11.21
N ASP A 100 -15.05 -2.87 11.72
CA ASP A 100 -14.02 -3.73 12.30
C ASP A 100 -13.28 -4.57 11.25
N PHE A 101 -13.74 -4.54 9.99
CA PHE A 101 -13.24 -5.35 8.88
C PHE A 101 -13.18 -6.86 9.19
N ASP A 102 -13.96 -7.34 10.17
CA ASP A 102 -14.00 -8.76 10.51
C ASP A 102 -14.68 -9.53 9.37
N PRO A 103 -13.99 -10.50 8.74
CA PRO A 103 -14.57 -11.32 7.67
C PRO A 103 -15.84 -12.06 8.08
N SER A 104 -16.02 -12.27 9.38
CA SER A 104 -17.17 -12.95 9.99
C SER A 104 -18.35 -12.01 10.23
N SER A 105 -18.12 -10.69 10.15
CA SER A 105 -19.13 -9.67 10.39
C SER A 105 -20.18 -9.68 9.26
N PRO A 106 -21.48 -9.80 9.59
CA PRO A 106 -22.55 -9.64 8.60
C PRO A 106 -22.57 -8.26 7.94
N ALA A 107 -21.92 -7.27 8.56
CA ALA A 107 -21.80 -5.91 8.05
C ALA A 107 -20.63 -5.71 7.08
N LEU A 108 -19.78 -6.73 6.85
CA LEU A 108 -18.68 -6.65 5.90
C LEU A 108 -19.22 -6.66 4.46
N PHE A 109 -19.45 -5.46 3.92
CA PHE A 109 -19.97 -5.30 2.57
C PHE A 109 -18.90 -5.44 1.48
N ILE A 110 -17.65 -5.10 1.78
CA ILE A 110 -16.54 -5.12 0.84
C ILE A 110 -15.26 -5.56 1.54
N ASP A 111 -14.49 -6.40 0.85
CA ASP A 111 -13.18 -6.82 1.32
C ASP A 111 -12.25 -5.60 1.47
N PRO A 112 -11.51 -5.47 2.59
CA PRO A 112 -10.71 -4.29 2.87
C PRO A 112 -9.66 -4.03 1.78
N LEU A 113 -9.06 -5.09 1.24
CA LEU A 113 -8.02 -5.00 0.22
C LEU A 113 -8.58 -4.39 -1.07
N TRP A 114 -9.81 -4.74 -1.42
CA TRP A 114 -10.54 -4.12 -2.54
C TRP A 114 -10.92 -2.68 -2.24
N LEU A 115 -11.48 -2.40 -1.07
CA LEU A 115 -11.87 -1.05 -0.67
C LEU A 115 -10.68 -0.09 -0.74
N PHE A 116 -9.55 -0.46 -0.13
CA PHE A 116 -8.36 0.39 -0.07
C PHE A 116 -7.78 0.63 -1.46
N SER A 117 -7.73 -0.42 -2.30
CA SER A 117 -7.25 -0.32 -3.68
C SER A 117 -8.14 0.58 -4.53
N ILE A 118 -9.46 0.49 -4.38
CA ILE A 118 -10.43 1.33 -5.10
C ILE A 118 -10.30 2.78 -4.67
N VAL A 119 -10.27 3.06 -3.36
CA VAL A 119 -10.13 4.42 -2.82
C VAL A 119 -8.82 5.05 -3.31
N ALA A 120 -7.70 4.34 -3.19
CA ALA A 120 -6.40 4.79 -3.69
C ALA A 120 -6.40 5.07 -5.20
N GLY A 121 -7.02 4.17 -5.97
CA GLY A 121 -7.17 4.30 -7.41
C GLY A 121 -7.94 5.57 -7.80
N ILE A 122 -9.12 5.77 -7.21
CA ILE A 122 -10.00 6.93 -7.46
C ILE A 122 -9.31 8.23 -7.04
N VAL A 123 -8.83 8.31 -5.80
CA VAL A 123 -8.23 9.53 -5.26
C VAL A 123 -6.97 9.91 -6.04
N GLY A 124 -6.11 8.94 -6.35
CA GLY A 124 -4.92 9.19 -7.18
C GLY A 124 -5.24 9.58 -8.62
N TYR A 125 -6.29 8.98 -9.20
CA TYR A 125 -6.74 9.35 -10.55
C TYR A 125 -7.28 10.78 -10.59
N VAL A 126 -8.11 11.18 -9.63
CA VAL A 126 -8.65 12.55 -9.54
C VAL A 126 -7.53 13.56 -9.28
N SER A 127 -6.57 13.23 -8.41
CA SER A 127 -5.49 14.14 -8.02
C SER A 127 -4.47 14.39 -9.13
N GLY A 128 -4.14 13.35 -9.91
CA GLY A 128 -3.01 13.40 -10.84
C GLY A 128 -3.26 12.92 -12.26
N ARG A 129 -4.37 12.19 -12.49
CA ARG A 129 -4.60 11.32 -13.68
C ARG A 129 -3.37 10.48 -14.03
N SER A 130 -2.59 10.11 -13.02
CA SER A 130 -1.29 9.46 -13.15
C SER A 130 -1.29 8.16 -12.37
N ARG A 131 -0.90 7.07 -13.04
CA ARG A 131 -0.70 5.75 -12.41
C ARG A 131 0.23 5.84 -11.19
N ARG A 132 1.25 6.71 -11.29
CA ARG A 132 2.22 6.99 -10.22
C ARG A 132 1.54 7.59 -9.00
N ALA A 133 0.65 8.57 -9.21
CA ALA A 133 -0.07 9.22 -8.12
C ALA A 133 -1.00 8.22 -7.41
N SER A 134 -1.69 7.34 -8.14
CA SER A 134 -2.52 6.28 -7.55
C SER A 134 -1.70 5.27 -6.73
N PHE A 135 -0.53 4.86 -7.24
CA PHE A 135 0.35 3.96 -6.49
C PHE A 135 0.88 4.62 -5.21
N ILE A 136 1.39 5.85 -5.31
CA ILE A 136 1.87 6.61 -4.14
C ILE A 136 0.76 6.83 -3.13
N ALA A 137 -0.44 7.19 -3.60
CA ALA A 137 -1.60 7.41 -2.73
C ALA A 137 -2.00 6.15 -1.98
N GLY A 138 -2.03 5.00 -2.66
CA GLY A 138 -2.34 3.71 -2.03
C GLY A 138 -1.31 3.30 -0.99
N VAL A 139 -0.03 3.31 -1.35
CA VAL A 139 1.04 2.88 -0.44
C VAL A 139 1.15 3.82 0.76
N LEU A 140 1.33 5.13 0.54
CA LEU A 140 1.50 6.07 1.66
C LEU A 140 0.23 6.27 2.46
N GLY A 141 -0.94 6.23 1.82
CA GLY A 141 -2.22 6.32 2.51
C GLY A 141 -2.40 5.17 3.49
N LEU A 142 -2.11 3.93 3.07
CA LEU A 142 -2.22 2.76 3.94
C LEU A 142 -1.17 2.79 5.06
N PHE A 143 0.08 3.12 4.75
CA PHE A 143 1.14 3.29 5.75
C PHE A 143 0.80 4.36 6.80
N ALA A 144 0.11 5.44 6.40
CA ALA A 144 -0.33 6.46 7.34
C ALA A 144 -1.38 5.90 8.31
N VAL A 145 -2.31 5.08 7.83
CA VAL A 145 -3.31 4.40 8.66
C VAL A 145 -2.65 3.42 9.63
N ASP A 146 -1.71 2.61 9.14
CA ASP A 146 -0.95 1.67 9.98
C ASP A 146 -0.17 2.40 11.08
N LEU A 147 0.42 3.56 10.75
CA LEU A 147 1.12 4.38 11.74
C LEU A 147 0.17 4.95 12.80
N VAL A 148 -1.04 5.38 12.42
CA VAL A 148 -2.04 5.84 13.38
C VAL A 148 -2.48 4.71 14.31
N HIS A 149 -2.78 3.53 13.77
CA HIS A 149 -3.13 2.36 14.59
C HIS A 149 -1.97 1.91 15.48
N LEU A 150 -0.73 1.98 15.00
CA LEU A 150 0.46 1.71 15.80
C LEU A 150 0.55 2.67 17.00
N ILE A 151 0.40 3.97 16.75
CA ILE A 151 0.46 5.00 17.80
C ILE A 151 -0.63 4.74 18.84
N GLN A 152 -1.86 4.44 18.42
CA GLN A 152 -2.97 4.10 19.31
C GLN A 152 -2.66 2.83 20.13
N ALA A 153 -2.15 1.77 19.49
CA ALA A 153 -1.80 0.53 20.16
C ALA A 153 -0.73 0.71 21.23
N VAL A 154 0.30 1.51 20.94
CA VAL A 154 1.37 1.81 21.89
C VAL A 154 0.87 2.72 23.01
N ALA A 155 0.10 3.76 22.70
CA ALA A 155 -0.43 4.71 23.69
C ALA A 155 -1.41 4.03 24.66
N SER A 156 -2.24 3.11 24.15
CA SER A 156 -3.22 2.37 24.94
C SER A 156 -2.67 1.07 25.53
N ASN A 157 -1.38 0.77 25.35
CA ASN A 157 -0.70 -0.45 25.82
C ASN A 157 -1.47 -1.75 25.44
N MET A 158 -1.97 -1.79 24.20
CA MET A 158 -2.79 -2.88 23.70
C MET A 158 -1.96 -4.13 23.46
N ALA A 159 -2.51 -5.28 23.84
CA ALA A 159 -1.94 -6.58 23.52
C ALA A 159 -2.31 -6.95 22.08
N THR A 160 -1.56 -6.42 21.12
CA THR A 160 -1.85 -6.57 19.68
C THR A 160 -0.59 -6.69 18.84
N ARG A 161 -0.76 -7.08 17.58
CA ARG A 161 0.29 -7.13 16.58
C ARG A 161 0.01 -6.10 15.50
N VAL A 162 1.03 -5.33 15.15
CA VAL A 162 1.01 -4.33 14.07
C VAL A 162 2.09 -4.66 13.06
#